data_AF-A0A1H8DVH9-F1
#
_entry.id   AF-A0A1H8DVH9-F1
#
_cell.length_a   1.000
_cell.length_b   1.000
_cell.length_c   1.000
_cell.angle_alpha   90.00
_cell.angle_beta   90.00
_cell.angle_gamma   90.00
#
_symmetry.space_group_name_H-M   'P 1'
#
loop_
_entity.id
_entity.type
_entity.pdbx_description
1 polymer ?
#
loop_
_entity_poly.entity_id
_entity_poly.type
_entity_poly.pdbx_seq_one_letter_code
_entity_poly.pdbx_strand_id
1 'polypeptide(L)' 'MQGYSLQIIWCYNMKIRILLIVLTVLAITGCSSRQIYNSVQYNQRNDCMKLPGSQYDECMDRVNKPFDRYEKERNEALGK' A
#
# COMPACT_ATOMS: atom_id res chain seq x y z
N MET A 1 -32.78 35.92 20.18
CA MET A 1 -32.57 34.45 20.15
C MET A 1 -32.38 33.89 18.72
N GLN A 2 -31.68 34.60 17.81
CA GLN A 2 -31.44 34.12 16.42
C GLN A 2 -29.96 33.83 16.12
N GLY A 3 -29.01 34.28 16.96
CA GLY A 3 -27.57 34.08 16.76
C GLY A 3 -27.06 32.67 17.11
N TYR A 4 -27.64 32.00 18.10
CA TYR A 4 -27.19 30.67 18.56
C TYR A 4 -27.39 29.58 17.50
N SER A 5 -28.42 29.71 16.63
CA SER A 5 -28.71 28.71 15.60
C SER A 5 -27.63 28.66 14.51
N LEU A 6 -27.14 29.83 14.06
CA LEU A 6 -26.00 29.92 13.13
C LEU A 6 -24.70 29.43 13.76
N GLN A 7 -24.47 29.72 15.03
CA GLN A 7 -23.27 29.29 15.76
C GLN A 7 -23.22 27.75 15.95
N ILE A 8 -24.37 27.12 16.18
CA ILE A 8 -24.52 25.66 16.23
C ILE A 8 -24.30 25.04 14.85
N ILE A 9 -24.89 25.61 13.79
CA ILE A 9 -24.72 25.12 12.41
C ILE A 9 -23.24 25.23 11.97
N TRP A 10 -22.55 26.31 12.32
CA TRP A 10 -21.12 26.49 12.01
C TRP A 10 -20.25 25.46 12.74
N CYS A 11 -20.54 25.21 14.03
CA CYS A 11 -19.86 24.20 14.83
C CYS A 11 -20.13 22.77 14.30
N TYR A 12 -21.36 22.48 13.88
CA TYR A 12 -21.75 21.18 13.32
C TYR A 12 -21.06 20.91 11.98
N ASN A 13 -21.00 21.91 11.10
CA ASN A 13 -20.25 21.83 9.84
C ASN A 13 -18.75 21.65 10.09
N MET A 14 -18.18 22.31 11.09
CA MET A 14 -16.77 22.14 11.46
C MET A 14 -16.49 20.73 11.98
N LYS A 15 -17.36 20.18 12.83
CA LYS A 15 -17.24 18.79 13.33
C LYS A 15 -17.37 17.76 12.21
N ILE A 16 -18.30 17.93 11.26
CA ILE A 16 -18.47 17.04 10.12
C ILE A 16 -17.22 17.04 9.22
N ARG A 17 -16.65 18.22 8.92
CA ARG A 17 -15.42 18.33 8.13
C ARG A 17 -14.24 17.60 8.79
N ILE A 18 -14.09 17.77 10.10
CA ILE A 18 -13.04 17.07 10.86
C ILE A 18 -13.25 15.55 10.82
N LEU A 19 -14.49 15.07 11.00
CA LEU A 19 -14.80 13.63 10.91
C LEU A 19 -14.47 13.06 9.53
N LEU A 20 -14.79 13.78 8.45
CA LEU A 20 -14.47 13.35 7.08
C LEU A 20 -12.96 13.27 6.84
N ILE A 21 -12.19 14.25 7.34
CA ILE A 21 -10.73 14.23 7.25
C ILE A 21 -10.16 13.03 8.01
N VAL A 22 -10.62 12.78 9.24
CA VAL A 22 -10.18 11.64 10.05
C VAL A 22 -10.49 10.31 9.36
N LEU A 23 -11.71 10.15 8.83
CA LEU A 23 -12.09 8.95 8.06
C LEU A 23 -11.21 8.74 6.83
N THR A 24 -10.86 9.82 6.13
CA THR A 24 -10.01 9.75 4.93
C THR A 24 -8.58 9.33 5.29
N VAL A 25 -8.02 9.85 6.39
CA VAL A 25 -6.69 9.47 6.89
C VAL A 25 -6.65 8.00 7.31
N LEU A 26 -7.70 7.52 7.99
CA LEU A 26 -7.80 6.12 8.40
C LEU A 26 -7.95 5.15 7.21
N ALA A 27 -8.53 5.60 6.09
CA ALA A 27 -8.64 4.76 4.89
C ALA A 27 -7.27 4.49 4.21
N ILE A 28 -6.26 5.33 4.44
CA ILE A 28 -4.96 5.23 3.76
C ILE A 28 -3.97 4.33 4.53
N THR A 29 -4.24 3.99 5.79
CA THR A 29 -3.31 3.21 6.65
C THR A 29 -3.25 1.70 6.34
N GLY A 30 -4.01 1.21 5.35
CA GLY A 30 -4.20 -0.22 5.06
C GLY A 30 -3.28 -0.85 4.01
N CYS A 31 -2.27 -0.16 3.47
CA CYS A 31 -1.44 -0.73 2.42
C CYS A 31 -0.50 -1.82 2.97
N SER A 32 -0.81 -3.09 2.72
CA SER A 32 0.01 -4.23 3.17
C SER A 32 1.30 -4.33 2.35
N SER A 33 2.43 -4.59 3.03
CA SER A 33 3.72 -4.90 2.38
C SER A 33 3.62 -6.07 1.41
N ARG A 34 2.77 -7.06 1.74
CA ARG A 34 2.50 -8.22 0.89
C ARG A 34 1.75 -7.85 -0.38
N GLN A 35 0.80 -6.92 -0.29
CA GLN A 35 0.04 -6.45 -1.45
C GLN A 35 0.95 -5.72 -2.45
N ILE A 36 1.84 -4.86 -1.95
CA ILE A 36 2.84 -4.17 -2.77
C ILE A 36 3.82 -5.16 -3.39
N TYR A 37 4.30 -6.14 -2.60
CA TYR A 37 5.21 -7.16 -3.12
C TYR A 37 4.57 -7.97 -4.26
N ASN A 38 3.34 -8.43 -4.07
CA ASN A 38 2.65 -9.24 -5.08
C ASN A 38 2.45 -8.48 -6.40
N SER A 39 2.13 -7.17 -6.33
CA SER A 39 1.97 -6.35 -7.55
C SER A 39 3.31 -6.15 -8.28
N VAL A 40 4.39 -5.92 -7.55
CA VAL A 40 5.75 -5.82 -8.12
C VAL A 40 6.18 -7.16 -8.73
N GLN A 41 5.99 -8.27 -8.00
CA GLN A 41 6.32 -9.61 -8.48
C GLN A 41 5.56 -9.97 -9.76
N TYR A 42 4.28 -9.61 -9.85
CA TYR A 42 3.49 -9.81 -11.06
C TYR A 42 4.08 -9.08 -12.27
N ASN A 43 4.47 -7.81 -12.11
CA ASN A 43 5.10 -7.03 -13.17
C ASN A 43 6.46 -7.61 -13.58
N GLN A 44 7.28 -8.00 -12.60
CA GLN A 44 8.57 -8.63 -12.85
C GLN A 44 8.43 -9.95 -13.62
N ARG A 45 7.41 -10.77 -13.31
CA ARG A 45 7.12 -11.98 -14.10
C ARG A 45 6.80 -11.64 -15.54
N ASN A 46 5.97 -10.62 -15.76
CA ASN A 46 5.62 -10.18 -17.10
C ASN A 46 6.85 -9.66 -17.88
N ASP A 47 7.79 -9.03 -17.20
CA ASP A 47 9.07 -8.64 -17.80
C ASP A 47 9.95 -9.86 -18.12
N CYS A 48 9.96 -10.90 -17.27
CA CYS A 48 10.62 -12.17 -17.57
C CYS A 48 10.08 -12.80 -18.87
N MET A 49 8.77 -12.75 -19.12
CA MET A 49 8.16 -13.33 -20.33
C MET A 49 8.65 -12.67 -21.65
N LYS A 50 9.29 -11.50 -21.58
CA LYS A 50 9.86 -10.80 -22.75
C LYS A 50 11.29 -11.25 -23.07
N LEU A 51 11.94 -11.97 -22.16
CA LEU A 51 13.32 -12.44 -22.31
C LEU A 51 13.37 -13.80 -23.02
N PRO A 52 14.35 -14.04 -23.92
CA PRO A 52 14.48 -15.31 -24.63
C PRO A 52 15.37 -16.32 -23.88
N GLY A 53 15.04 -17.61 -24.02
CA GLY A 53 15.92 -18.74 -23.70
C GLY A 53 16.39 -18.77 -22.24
N SER A 54 17.70 -18.92 -22.02
CA SER A 54 18.28 -19.03 -20.67
C SER A 54 18.03 -17.80 -19.79
N GLN A 55 17.87 -16.62 -20.38
CA GLN A 55 17.58 -15.39 -19.62
C GLN A 55 16.18 -15.41 -19.02
N TYR A 56 15.23 -16.11 -19.66
CA TYR A 56 13.91 -16.35 -19.10
C TYR A 56 14.02 -17.17 -17.82
N ASP A 57 14.70 -18.32 -17.88
CA ASP A 57 14.79 -19.24 -16.75
C ASP A 57 15.48 -18.59 -15.54
N GLU A 58 16.59 -17.88 -15.76
CA GLU A 58 17.31 -17.17 -14.71
C GLU A 58 16.47 -16.01 -14.12
N CYS A 59 15.74 -15.28 -14.95
CA CYS A 59 14.83 -14.24 -14.49
C CYS A 59 13.71 -14.83 -13.63
N MET A 60 13.11 -15.93 -14.09
CA MET A 60 11.94 -16.52 -13.47
C MET A 60 12.29 -17.21 -12.14
N ASP A 61 13.49 -17.78 -12.01
CA ASP A 61 14.02 -18.31 -10.75
C ASP A 61 14.16 -17.22 -9.68
N ARG A 62 14.67 -16.03 -10.07
CA ARG A 62 14.79 -14.89 -9.15
C ARG A 62 13.43 -14.34 -8.74
N VAL A 63 12.50 -14.19 -9.69
CA VAL A 63 11.22 -13.53 -9.46
C VAL A 63 10.24 -14.44 -8.70
N ASN A 64 10.34 -15.76 -8.81
CA ASN A 64 9.45 -16.71 -8.13
C ASN A 64 9.73 -16.92 -6.64
N LYS A 65 10.58 -16.08 -6.03
CA LYS A 65 10.80 -16.10 -4.58
C LYS A 65 9.48 -15.90 -3.82
N PRO A 66 9.17 -16.73 -2.80
CA PRO A 66 7.97 -16.52 -1.98
C PRO A 66 8.15 -15.33 -1.05
N PHE A 67 7.05 -14.61 -0.76
CA PHE A 67 7.06 -13.39 0.06
C PHE A 67 7.78 -13.56 1.40
N ASP A 68 7.55 -14.67 2.11
CA ASP A 68 8.11 -14.89 3.45
C ASP A 68 9.65 -14.98 3.42
N ARG A 69 10.20 -15.57 2.35
CA ARG A 69 11.66 -15.61 2.12
C ARG A 69 12.20 -14.21 1.84
N TYR A 70 11.54 -13.48 0.94
CA TYR A 70 11.89 -12.09 0.64
C TYR A 70 11.85 -11.21 1.90
N GLU A 71 10.82 -11.33 2.73
CA GLU A 71 10.67 -10.55 3.94
C GLU A 71 11.76 -10.87 4.98
N LYS A 72 12.08 -12.15 5.15
CA LYS A 72 13.17 -12.58 6.02
C LYS A 72 14.51 -11.99 5.57
N GLU A 73 14.88 -12.18 4.31
CA GLU A 73 16.12 -11.64 3.74
C GLU A 73 16.19 -10.11 3.84
N ARG A 74 15.05 -9.42 3.62
CA ARG A 74 14.94 -7.97 3.78
C ARG A 74 15.19 -7.54 5.23
N ASN A 75 14.64 -8.25 6.20
CA ASN A 75 14.83 -7.93 7.62
C ASN A 75 16.27 -8.19 8.05
N GLU A 76 16.87 -9.31 7.61
CA GLU A 76 18.29 -9.61 7.83
C GLU A 76 19.19 -8.52 7.25
N ALA A 77 18.93 -8.07 6.02
CA ALA A 77 19.68 -6.98 5.37
C ALA A 77 19.52 -5.63 6.09
N LEU A 78 18.40 -5.41 6.76
CA LEU A 78 18.13 -4.20 7.56
C LEU A 78 18.59 -4.32 9.02
N GLY A 79 19.15 -5.47 9.42
CA GLY A 79 19.54 -5.74 10.81
C GLY A 79 18.37 -5.69 11.80
N LYS A 80 17.15 -6.03 11.35
CA LYS A 80 15.92 -6.07 12.15
C LYS A 80 15.62 -7.45 12.69
#